data_AF-A0A0D5ZGG9-F1
#
_entry.id   AF-A0A0D5ZGG9-F1
#
_cell.length_a   1.000
_cell.length_b   1.000
_cell.length_c   1.000
_cell.angle_alpha   90.00
_cell.angle_beta   90.00
_cell.angle_gamma   90.00
#
_symmetry.space_group_name_H-M   'P 1'
#
loop_
_entity.id
_entity.type
_entity.pdbx_description
1 polymer ?
#
loop_
_entity_poly.entity_id
_entity_poly.type
_entity_poly.pdbx_seq_one_letter_code
_entity_poly.pdbx_strand_id
1 'polypeptide(L)'
;MATPGFNFQGEGEIVEFQTEEEPKWITVRLGDGSVIQIKMEIVSVMRNGNDPNTGIPNYMVQATNIIRMVKIPKELIKRGKKEDDNRGQTMYR
;
A
#
# COMPACT_ATOMS: atom_id res chain seq x y z
N MET A 1 5.43 18.17 -6.13
CA MET A 1 4.73 16.88 -5.92
C MET A 1 4.94 16.51 -4.47
N ALA A 2 3.87 16.42 -3.68
CA ALA A 2 3.97 16.10 -2.25
C ALA A 2 4.05 14.58 -2.09
N THR A 3 5.20 14.05 -1.69
CA THR A 3 5.26 12.74 -1.03
C THR A 3 4.42 12.85 0.23
N PRO A 4 3.37 12.03 0.42
CA PRO A 4 2.61 12.06 1.65
C PRO A 4 3.58 11.75 2.80
N GLY A 5 3.72 12.71 3.71
CA GLY A 5 4.69 12.65 4.81
C GLY A 5 4.39 11.47 5.72
N PHE A 6 5.15 10.39 5.57
CA PHE A 6 5.30 9.38 6.59
C PHE A 6 6.36 9.87 7.57
N ASN A 7 5.92 10.43 8.69
CA ASN A 7 6.80 10.88 9.77
C ASN A 7 7.34 9.65 10.51
N PHE A 8 8.60 9.29 10.25
CA PHE A 8 9.37 8.46 11.16
C PHE A 8 9.73 9.31 12.39
N GLN A 9 9.17 9.01 13.55
CA GLN A 9 9.50 9.67 14.83
C GLN A 9 10.65 8.97 15.57
N GLY A 10 11.66 8.47 14.85
CA GLY A 10 12.81 7.77 15.44
C GLY A 10 14.13 8.37 14.97
N GLU A 11 15.14 8.35 15.85
CA GLU A 11 16.53 8.77 15.57
C GLU A 11 17.30 7.79 14.65
N GLY A 12 16.58 6.95 13.88
CA GLY A 12 17.17 5.93 13.05
C GLY A 12 17.60 6.46 11.68
N GLU A 13 18.61 5.80 11.10
CA GLU A 13 19.16 6.12 9.78
C GLU A 13 18.50 5.26 8.71
N ILE A 14 18.02 5.88 7.62
CA ILE A 14 17.53 5.13 6.44
C ILE A 14 18.72 4.48 5.75
N VAL A 15 18.63 3.19 5.48
CA VAL A 15 19.68 2.40 4.85
C VAL A 15 19.27 2.02 3.43
N GLU A 16 20.22 2.09 2.52
CA GLU A 16 20.05 1.51 1.18
C GLU A 16 19.91 -0.01 1.27
N PHE A 17 19.00 -0.57 0.50
CA PHE A 17 18.78 -2.01 0.45
C PHE A 17 18.55 -2.47 -0.99
N GLN A 18 18.84 -3.74 -1.23
CA GLN A 18 18.49 -4.45 -2.45
C GLN A 18 17.79 -5.74 -2.07
N THR A 19 16.87 -6.19 -2.92
CA THR A 19 16.22 -7.49 -2.76
C THR A 19 16.90 -8.49 -3.67
N GLU A 20 17.21 -9.67 -3.17
CA GLU A 20 17.81 -10.74 -3.99
C GLU A 20 16.81 -11.28 -5.01
N GLU A 21 15.53 -11.35 -4.63
CA GLU A 21 14.42 -11.74 -5.48
C GLU A 21 13.33 -10.69 -5.48
N GLU A 22 12.68 -10.50 -6.62
CA GLU A 22 11.47 -9.69 -6.68
C GLU A 22 10.32 -10.34 -5.88
N PRO A 23 9.51 -9.54 -5.16
CA PRO A 23 8.36 -10.08 -4.45
C PRO A 23 7.36 -10.78 -5.37
N LYS A 24 7.04 -12.03 -5.04
CA LYS A 24 6.13 -12.87 -5.82
C LYS A 24 4.66 -12.53 -5.54
N TRP A 25 3.83 -12.59 -6.58
CA TRP A 25 2.39 -12.45 -6.43
C TRP A 25 1.75 -13.70 -5.85
N ILE A 26 1.02 -13.53 -4.76
CA ILE A 26 0.15 -14.56 -4.19
C ILE A 26 -1.24 -14.39 -4.82
N THR A 27 -1.74 -15.46 -5.45
CA THR A 27 -3.11 -15.46 -6.01
C THR A 27 -4.08 -16.01 -4.98
N VAL A 28 -5.10 -15.23 -4.64
CA VAL A 28 -6.14 -15.57 -3.67
C VAL A 28 -7.47 -15.67 -4.39
N ARG A 29 -8.16 -16.81 -4.21
CA ARG A 29 -9.52 -17.04 -4.71
C ARG A 29 -10.49 -16.82 -3.56
N LEU A 30 -11.42 -15.90 -3.72
CA LEU A 30 -12.40 -15.56 -2.69
C LEU A 30 -13.67 -16.41 -2.84
N GLY A 31 -14.42 -16.55 -1.76
CA GLY A 31 -15.64 -17.37 -1.71
C GLY A 31 -16.76 -16.88 -2.63
N ASP A 32 -16.72 -15.62 -3.06
CA ASP A 32 -17.65 -15.00 -4.00
C ASP A 32 -17.26 -15.23 -5.47
N GLY A 33 -16.15 -15.93 -5.75
CA GLY A 33 -15.65 -16.17 -7.10
C GLY A 33 -14.72 -15.08 -7.65
N SER A 34 -14.44 -14.04 -6.86
CA SER A 34 -13.40 -13.04 -7.15
C SER A 34 -12.01 -13.65 -7.04
N VAL A 35 -11.07 -13.10 -7.81
CA VAL A 35 -9.65 -13.46 -7.73
C VAL A 35 -8.85 -12.19 -7.53
N ILE A 36 -8.03 -12.17 -6.50
CA ILE A 36 -7.10 -11.07 -6.22
C ILE A 36 -5.68 -11.59 -6.25
N GLN A 37 -4.75 -10.68 -6.51
CA GLN A 37 -3.33 -10.92 -6.35
C GLN A 37 -2.76 -9.90 -5.38
N ILE A 38 -1.90 -10.39 -4.49
CA ILE A 38 -1.25 -9.60 -3.44
C ILE A 38 0.25 -9.83 -3.55
N LYS A 39 1.04 -8.75 -3.52
CA LYS A 39 2.49 -8.83 -3.28
C LYS A 39 2.90 -7.81 -2.22
N MET A 40 3.93 -8.13 -1.45
CA MET A 40 4.50 -7.24 -0.45
C MET A 40 5.70 -6.52 -1.04
N GLU A 41 5.78 -5.21 -0.87
CA GLU A 41 6.89 -4.37 -1.36
C GLU A 41 7.57 -3.71 -0.16
N ILE A 42 8.90 -3.84 -0.05
CA ILE A 42 9.67 -3.11 0.97
C ILE A 42 9.82 -1.66 0.48
N VAL A 43 9.45 -0.71 1.32
CA VAL A 43 9.47 0.72 1.01
C VAL A 43 10.73 1.38 1.60
N SER A 44 11.09 1.00 2.82
CA SER A 44 12.29 1.50 3.49
C SER A 44 12.79 0.52 4.53
N VAL A 45 14.10 0.57 4.78
CA VAL A 45 14.76 -0.09 5.89
C VAL A 45 15.48 0.99 6.68
N MET A 46 15.27 1.01 7.99
CA MET A 46 15.90 1.94 8.90
C MET A 46 16.71 1.16 9.94
N ARG A 47 17.94 1.59 10.22
CA ARG A 47 18.73 1.10 11.35
C ARG A 47 18.51 2.01 12.55
N ASN A 48 18.07 1.46 13.67
CA ASN A 48 17.77 2.21 14.89
C ASN A 48 18.57 1.68 16.09
N GLY A 49 19.84 2.05 16.13
CA GLY A 49 20.77 1.65 17.17
C GLY A 49 21.03 0.14 17.21
N ASN A 50 21.54 -0.31 18.35
CA ASN A 50 21.91 -1.71 18.59
C ASN A 50 21.28 -2.19 19.89
N ASP A 51 20.95 -3.48 19.98
CA ASP A 51 20.55 -4.11 21.22
C ASP A 51 21.68 -3.98 22.27
N PRO A 52 21.38 -3.50 23.49
CA PRO A 52 22.41 -3.16 24.47
C PRO A 52 23.09 -4.39 25.10
N ASN A 53 22.49 -5.57 25.02
CA ASN A 53 23.02 -6.79 25.62
C ASN A 53 23.87 -7.60 24.63
N THR A 54 23.52 -7.55 23.35
CA THR A 54 24.12 -8.37 22.29
C THR A 54 24.95 -7.55 21.29
N GLY A 55 24.73 -6.24 21.23
CA GLY A 55 25.36 -5.34 20.26
C GLY A 55 24.85 -5.51 18.83
N ILE A 56 23.80 -6.31 18.60
CA ILE A 56 23.25 -6.56 17.25
C ILE A 56 22.47 -5.31 16.79
N PRO A 57 22.64 -4.84 15.54
CA PRO A 57 21.87 -3.72 15.02
C PRO A 57 20.37 -4.03 14.95
N ASN A 58 19.56 -3.08 15.40
CA ASN A 58 18.11 -3.15 15.28
C ASN A 58 17.67 -2.53 13.95
N TYR A 59 16.93 -3.29 13.15
CA TYR A 59 16.36 -2.81 11.91
C TYR A 59 14.85 -2.72 11.99
N MET A 60 14.32 -1.60 11.52
CA MET A 60 12.91 -1.38 11.28
C MET A 60 12.66 -1.45 9.78
N VAL A 61 11.79 -2.37 9.36
CA VAL A 61 11.42 -2.54 7.95
C VAL A 61 10.01 -2.02 7.75
N GLN A 62 9.86 -1.07 6.82
CA GLN A 62 8.55 -0.65 6.34
C GLN A 62 8.24 -1.37 5.04
N ALA A 63 7.11 -2.06 5.02
CA ALA A 63 6.60 -2.72 3.82
C ALA A 63 5.12 -2.36 3.60
N THR A 64 4.71 -2.40 2.34
CA THR A 64 3.33 -2.18 1.92
C THR A 64 2.83 -3.34 1.06
N ASN A 65 1.54 -3.62 1.12
CA ASN A 65 0.92 -4.60 0.24
C ASN A 65 0.38 -3.91 -1.02
N ILE A 66 0.78 -4.40 -2.18
CA ILE A 66 0.18 -4.05 -3.46
C ILE A 66 -0.87 -5.12 -3.78
N ILE A 67 -2.11 -4.68 -3.94
CA ILE A 67 -3.26 -5.55 -4.20
C ILE A 67 -3.85 -5.20 -5.55
N ARG A 68 -4.13 -6.21 -6.38
CA ARG A 68 -4.85 -6.05 -7.65
C ARG A 68 -5.99 -7.05 -7.79
N MET A 69 -7.10 -6.62 -8.37
CA MET A 69 -8.18 -7.49 -8.78
C MET A 69 -7.82 -8.16 -10.12
N VAL A 70 -7.91 -9.49 -10.18
CA VAL A 70 -7.68 -10.28 -11.40
C VAL A 70 -9.01 -10.67 -12.05
N LYS A 71 -9.99 -11.06 -11.22
CA LYS A 71 -11.33 -11.42 -11.67
C LYS A 71 -12.36 -10.86 -10.69
N ILE A 72 -13.42 -10.30 -11.24
CA ILE A 72 -14.59 -9.84 -10.50
C ILE A 72 -15.83 -10.47 -11.16
N PRO A 73 -16.65 -11.23 -10.43
CA PRO A 73 -17.96 -11.67 -10.90
C PRO A 73 -18.82 -10.49 -11.34
N LYS A 74 -19.53 -10.63 -12.48
CA LYS A 74 -20.26 -9.52 -13.12
C LYS A 74 -21.37 -8.97 -12.23
N GLU A 75 -22.00 -9.84 -11.47
CA GLU A 75 -23.04 -9.56 -10.49
C GLU A 75 -22.56 -8.64 -9.35
N LEU A 76 -21.26 -8.60 -9.06
CA LEU A 76 -20.68 -7.70 -8.06
C LEU A 76 -20.35 -6.31 -8.62
N ILE A 77 -20.34 -6.15 -9.96
CA ILE A 77 -20.04 -4.87 -10.61
C ILE A 77 -21.29 -3.98 -10.58
N LYS A 78 -21.35 -3.05 -9.64
CA LYS A 78 -22.37 -2.00 -9.61
C LYS A 78 -21.87 -0.79 -10.41
N ARG A 79 -22.62 -0.38 -11.45
CA ARG A 79 -22.37 0.91 -12.09
C ARG A 79 -22.66 2.01 -11.07
N GLY A 80 -21.71 2.92 -10.85
CA GLY A 80 -21.94 4.11 -10.04
C GLY A 80 -23.17 4.86 -10.57
N LYS A 81 -24.04 5.33 -9.68
CA LYS A 81 -25.08 6.29 -10.08
C LYS A 81 -24.35 7.50 -10.67
N LYS A 82 -24.72 7.91 -11.89
CA LYS A 82 -24.41 9.28 -12.32
C LYS A 82 -25.10 10.17 -11.29
N GLU A 83 -24.34 10.94 -10.51
CA GLU A 83 -24.92 12.11 -9.86
C GLU A 83 -25.47 12.98 -11.00
N ASP A 84 -26.77 13.26 -10.95
CA ASP A 84 -27.43 14.12 -11.91
C ASP A 84 -26.69 15.46 -11.96
N ASP A 85 -26.11 15.76 -13.12
CA ASP A 85 -25.63 17.08 -13.53
C ASP A 85 -26.81 18.06 -13.57
N ASN A 86 -27.32 18.46 -12.40
CA ASN A 86 -28.34 19.49 -12.26
C ASN A 86 -27.90 20.60 -11.29
N ARG A 87 -26.64 21.03 -11.41
CA ARG A 87 -26.14 22.30 -10.84
C ARG A 87 -25.96 23.37 -11.92
N GLY A 88 -26.95 23.47 -12.79
CA GLY A 88 -27.04 24.54 -13.78
C GLY A 88 -28.39 25.25 -13.69
N GLN A 89 -28.67 25.94 -12.58
CA GLN A 89 -29.55 27.12 -12.59
C GLN A 89 -29.46 27.94 -11.30
N THR A 90 -28.98 29.18 -11.48
CA THR A 90 -29.37 30.39 -10.75
C THR A 90 -28.83 30.59 -9.33
N MET A 91 -27.76 31.40 -9.19
CA MET A 91 -27.67 32.47 -8.18
C MET A 91 -26.57 33.48 -8.59
N TYR A 92 -26.90 34.33 -9.56
CA TYR A 92 -26.45 35.73 -9.51
C TYR A 92 -27.60 36.52 -8.89
N ARG A 93 -27.40 37.02 -7.67
CA ARG A 93 -28.05 38.25 -7.20
C ARG A 93 -27.23 38.88 -6.10
#